data_AF-A0A961Y4Q4-F1
#
_entry.id   AF-A0A961Y4Q4-F1
#
_cell.length_a   1.000
_cell.length_b   1.000
_cell.length_c   1.000
_cell.angle_alpha   90.00
_cell.angle_beta   90.00
_cell.angle_gamma   90.00
#
_symmetry.space_group_name_H-M   'P 1'
#
loop_
_entity.id
_entity.type
_entity.pdbx_description
1 polymer ?
#
loop_
_entity_poly.entity_id
_entity_poly.type
_entity_poly.pdbx_seq_one_letter_code
_entity_poly.pdbx_strand_id
1 'polypeptide(L)'
;MKINTVTGQIDADALGTTLIHEHLFTGYEGWQYDPNVSVDMEKIRHKAISRLKDLKTYGVSTFVDPCPIELGRDVSFMADVSEKSGMRIVCTTGFYFEAHGLPPYWAGRSVDDIAQLYIREIQHGIGDTGIRAGAIKCATGEPVVTELEKKFLKAASIAQKETGVPIITHTQNGFGGPEQQALFAEYGVPAHRCLIGHSCCNPHHHYHREIVDGGSYIGFDRIGNVRVVSDEIRGERMMQLIKAGFIAQLLISQDRFVAQLGNSFPLWNLPAETLKKMEAAEKDGSWPPAYTYLFTDFLPTLKKQGLTDADITQLLEENPKRFFTGEPLPAPSPR
;
A
#
# COMPACT_ATOMS: atom_id res chain seq x y z
N MET A 1 16.72 -13.76 5.95
CA MET A 1 15.35 -14.13 5.51
C MET A 1 15.18 -13.74 4.05
N LYS A 2 14.43 -14.53 3.27
CA LYS A 2 14.18 -14.25 1.85
C LYS A 2 12.84 -13.53 1.67
N ILE A 3 12.79 -12.59 0.73
CA ILE A 3 11.58 -11.84 0.34
C ILE A 3 11.29 -12.19 -1.12
N ASN A 4 10.03 -12.54 -1.42
CA ASN A 4 9.60 -12.79 -2.79
C ASN A 4 9.42 -11.45 -3.54
N THR A 5 10.09 -11.31 -4.68
CA THR A 5 9.83 -10.27 -5.68
C THR A 5 9.30 -10.92 -6.96
N VAL A 6 8.82 -10.09 -7.88
CA VAL A 6 8.34 -10.56 -9.19
C VAL A 6 9.45 -11.12 -10.09
N THR A 7 10.71 -10.91 -9.74
CA THR A 7 11.91 -11.43 -10.45
C THR A 7 12.67 -12.47 -9.63
N GLY A 8 12.09 -12.98 -8.55
CA GLY A 8 12.67 -14.04 -7.71
C GLY A 8 12.86 -13.63 -6.26
N GLN A 9 13.54 -14.47 -5.48
CA GLN A 9 13.78 -14.18 -4.07
C GLN A 9 15.02 -13.32 -3.87
N ILE A 10 14.93 -12.33 -2.98
CA ILE A 10 16.06 -11.51 -2.53
C ILE A 10 16.31 -11.72 -1.03
N ASP A 11 17.53 -11.44 -0.57
CA ASP A 11 17.78 -11.28 0.85
C ASP A 11 17.18 -9.96 1.35
N ALA A 12 16.71 -9.94 2.60
CA ALA A 12 16.13 -8.75 3.21
C ALA A 12 17.08 -7.54 3.21
N ASP A 13 18.40 -7.76 3.31
CA ASP A 13 19.41 -6.70 3.22
C ASP A 13 19.47 -6.03 1.84
N ALA A 14 18.94 -6.69 0.80
CA ALA A 14 18.90 -6.15 -0.56
C ALA A 14 17.65 -5.30 -0.85
N LEU A 15 16.76 -5.13 0.14
CA LEU A 15 15.53 -4.35 -0.01
C LEU A 15 15.84 -2.86 -0.27
N GLY A 16 16.78 -2.29 0.49
CA GLY A 16 17.19 -0.88 0.39
C GLY A 16 16.04 0.11 0.61
N THR A 17 16.19 1.32 0.08
CA THR A 17 15.14 2.34 0.12
C THR A 17 13.86 1.82 -0.55
N THR A 18 12.78 1.76 0.21
CA THR A 18 11.54 1.08 -0.17
C THR A 18 10.33 2.01 -0.08
N LEU A 19 9.55 2.06 -1.16
CA LEU A 19 8.20 2.62 -1.15
C LEU A 19 7.21 1.48 -0.87
N ILE A 20 6.55 1.50 0.28
CA ILE A 20 5.80 0.35 0.83
C ILE A 20 4.41 0.15 0.18
N HIS A 21 3.90 1.15 -0.55
CA HIS A 21 2.54 1.15 -1.06
C HIS A 21 2.44 2.08 -2.26
N GLU A 22 2.58 1.52 -3.46
CA GLU A 22 2.46 2.22 -4.73
C GLU A 22 1.76 1.30 -5.72
N HIS A 23 1.45 1.76 -6.93
CA HIS A 23 0.86 0.91 -7.96
C HIS A 23 1.46 1.22 -9.33
N LEU A 24 1.65 0.18 -10.15
CA LEU A 24 1.85 0.37 -11.58
C LEU A 24 0.53 0.81 -12.20
N PHE A 25 -0.55 0.08 -11.97
CA PHE A 25 -1.88 0.48 -12.39
C PHE A 25 -2.94 -0.20 -11.52
N THR A 26 -4.16 0.32 -11.59
CA THR A 26 -5.34 -0.28 -10.97
C THR A 26 -6.49 -0.23 -11.95
N GLY A 27 -7.46 -1.14 -11.85
CA GLY A 27 -8.64 -1.15 -12.69
C GLY A 27 -9.78 -1.91 -12.02
N TYR A 28 -10.91 -1.24 -11.78
CA TYR A 28 -12.07 -1.88 -11.16
C TYR A 28 -12.68 -2.92 -12.10
N GLU A 29 -12.92 -4.12 -11.58
CA GLU A 29 -13.55 -5.20 -12.32
C GLU A 29 -14.80 -4.70 -13.06
N GLY A 30 -14.90 -5.09 -14.34
CA GLY A 30 -15.99 -4.69 -15.22
C GLY A 30 -15.57 -3.67 -16.28
N TRP A 31 -14.45 -2.96 -16.10
CA TRP A 31 -13.93 -2.04 -17.11
C TRP A 31 -13.68 -2.73 -18.46
N GLN A 32 -13.33 -4.02 -18.44
CA GLN A 32 -13.05 -4.83 -19.62
C GLN A 32 -14.28 -5.02 -20.52
N TYR A 33 -15.48 -4.76 -20.00
CA TYR A 33 -16.74 -4.87 -20.74
C TYR A 33 -17.18 -3.55 -21.39
N ASP A 34 -16.49 -2.43 -21.14
CA ASP A 34 -16.81 -1.14 -21.77
C ASP A 34 -16.18 -1.05 -23.17
N PRO A 35 -16.96 -1.13 -24.26
CA PRO A 35 -16.42 -1.07 -25.62
C PRO A 35 -15.87 0.31 -25.99
N ASN A 36 -16.12 1.35 -25.18
CA ASN A 36 -15.61 2.69 -25.40
C ASN A 36 -14.24 2.92 -24.75
N VAL A 37 -13.77 1.98 -23.94
CA VAL A 37 -12.45 2.03 -23.33
C VAL A 37 -11.46 1.26 -24.19
N SER A 38 -10.38 1.94 -24.58
CA SER A 38 -9.21 1.29 -25.17
C SER A 38 -8.00 1.56 -24.28
N VAL A 39 -7.37 0.48 -23.79
CA VAL A 39 -6.18 0.53 -22.94
C VAL A 39 -4.96 0.17 -23.75
N ASP A 40 -4.03 1.12 -23.87
CA ASP A 40 -2.72 0.90 -24.48
C ASP A 40 -1.70 0.44 -23.41
N MET A 41 -1.59 -0.88 -23.24
CA MET A 41 -0.70 -1.48 -22.24
C MET A 41 0.78 -1.18 -22.52
N GLU A 42 1.19 -1.01 -23.77
CA GLU A 42 2.59 -0.68 -24.10
C GLU A 42 2.93 0.76 -23.74
N LYS A 43 1.99 1.70 -23.94
CA LYS A 43 2.13 3.07 -23.43
C LYS A 43 2.22 3.11 -21.91
N ILE A 44 1.39 2.32 -21.22
CA ILE A 44 1.44 2.23 -19.75
C ILE A 44 2.80 1.66 -19.30
N ARG A 45 3.29 0.59 -19.97
CA ARG A 45 4.60 -0.02 -19.72
C ARG A 45 5.74 0.98 -19.86
N HIS A 46 5.82 1.71 -20.96
CA HIS A 46 6.86 2.72 -21.17
C HIS A 46 6.83 3.80 -20.08
N LYS A 47 5.63 4.27 -19.72
CA LYS A 47 5.44 5.28 -18.67
C LYS A 47 5.86 4.74 -17.29
N ALA A 48 5.53 3.48 -16.99
CA ALA A 48 5.90 2.81 -15.76
C ALA A 48 7.43 2.68 -15.64
N ILE A 49 8.10 2.17 -16.69
CA ILE A 49 9.55 2.04 -16.72
C ILE A 49 10.22 3.39 -16.53
N SER A 50 9.76 4.45 -17.21
CA SER A 50 10.30 5.80 -17.05
C SER A 50 10.17 6.29 -15.61
N ARG A 51 8.99 6.19 -15.01
CA ARG A 51 8.74 6.66 -13.63
C ARG A 51 9.56 5.89 -12.59
N LEU A 52 9.72 4.58 -12.76
CA LEU A 52 10.56 3.79 -11.87
C LEU A 52 12.04 4.13 -12.04
N LYS A 53 12.50 4.44 -13.25
CA LYS A 53 13.86 4.98 -13.47
C LYS A 53 14.06 6.34 -12.82
N ASP A 54 13.05 7.22 -12.86
CA ASP A 54 13.11 8.50 -12.16
C ASP A 54 13.25 8.28 -10.64
N LEU A 55 12.45 7.38 -10.05
CA LEU A 55 12.57 7.00 -8.64
C LEU A 55 13.97 6.45 -8.28
N LYS A 56 14.59 5.67 -9.17
CA LYS A 56 15.96 5.14 -8.98
C LYS A 56 16.99 6.27 -8.82
N THR A 57 16.78 7.44 -9.42
CA THR A 57 17.69 8.59 -9.25
C THR A 57 17.69 9.16 -7.83
N TYR A 58 16.65 8.85 -7.04
CA TYR A 58 16.54 9.17 -5.61
C TYR A 58 16.95 8.01 -4.70
N GLY A 59 17.59 6.96 -5.24
CA GLY A 59 18.09 5.82 -4.46
C GLY A 59 17.05 4.73 -4.18
N VAL A 60 15.79 4.91 -4.61
CA VAL A 60 14.73 3.89 -4.41
C VAL A 60 15.15 2.58 -5.05
N SER A 61 15.15 1.51 -4.26
CA SER A 61 15.60 0.19 -4.67
C SER A 61 14.46 -0.80 -4.79
N THR A 62 13.40 -0.62 -3.99
CA THR A 62 12.23 -1.49 -3.97
C THR A 62 10.92 -0.69 -4.01
N PHE A 63 9.98 -1.20 -4.79
CA PHE A 63 8.63 -0.71 -4.97
C PHE A 63 7.67 -1.83 -4.57
N VAL A 64 6.81 -1.62 -3.58
CA VAL A 64 5.79 -2.60 -3.21
C VAL A 64 4.49 -2.22 -3.88
N ASP A 65 3.98 -3.13 -4.70
CA ASP A 65 2.71 -3.00 -5.41
C ASP A 65 1.67 -3.92 -4.76
N PRO A 66 0.84 -3.40 -3.83
CA PRO A 66 -0.21 -4.16 -3.18
C PRO A 66 -1.52 -4.09 -3.97
N CYS A 67 -1.47 -4.07 -5.31
CA CYS A 67 -2.67 -4.15 -6.15
C CYS A 67 -3.44 -5.44 -5.86
N PRO A 68 -4.71 -5.35 -5.41
CA PRO A 68 -5.57 -6.50 -5.16
C PRO A 68 -5.82 -7.35 -6.40
N ILE A 69 -6.13 -8.62 -6.19
CA ILE A 69 -6.38 -9.61 -7.26
C ILE A 69 -7.39 -9.10 -8.29
N GLU A 70 -8.51 -8.55 -7.83
CA GLU A 70 -9.63 -8.11 -8.65
C GLU A 70 -9.46 -6.71 -9.23
N LEU A 71 -8.45 -5.95 -8.79
CA LEU A 71 -8.19 -4.58 -9.27
C LEU A 71 -7.18 -4.54 -10.44
N GLY A 72 -7.08 -5.64 -11.18
CA GLY A 72 -6.28 -5.71 -12.40
C GLY A 72 -4.83 -6.17 -12.19
N ARG A 73 -4.47 -6.75 -11.04
CA ARG A 73 -3.11 -7.25 -10.77
C ARG A 73 -2.57 -8.12 -11.91
N ASP A 74 -1.44 -7.72 -12.49
CA ASP A 74 -0.72 -8.46 -13.54
C ASP A 74 0.77 -8.61 -13.17
N VAL A 75 1.13 -9.79 -12.65
CA VAL A 75 2.49 -10.05 -12.19
C VAL A 75 3.51 -10.23 -13.31
N SER A 76 3.05 -10.64 -14.50
CA SER A 76 3.93 -10.74 -15.68
C SER A 76 4.30 -9.36 -16.19
N PHE A 77 3.34 -8.42 -16.19
CA PHE A 77 3.62 -7.01 -16.46
C PHE A 77 4.57 -6.43 -15.41
N MET A 78 4.34 -6.70 -14.11
CA MET A 78 5.23 -6.25 -13.04
C MET A 78 6.66 -6.77 -13.21
N ALA A 79 6.83 -8.05 -13.57
CA ALA A 79 8.15 -8.64 -13.83
C ALA A 79 8.87 -7.94 -14.98
N ASP A 80 8.21 -7.74 -16.11
CA ASP A 80 8.77 -7.05 -17.27
C ASP A 80 9.19 -5.59 -16.95
N VAL A 81 8.35 -4.86 -16.21
CA VAL A 81 8.68 -3.51 -15.74
C VAL A 81 9.84 -3.53 -14.75
N SER A 82 9.88 -4.49 -13.83
CA SER A 82 10.97 -4.67 -12.85
C SER A 82 12.31 -4.85 -13.56
N GLU A 83 12.39 -5.78 -14.52
CA GLU A 83 13.60 -6.06 -15.29
C GLU A 83 14.07 -4.84 -16.10
N LYS A 84 13.17 -4.20 -16.85
CA LYS A 84 13.50 -3.08 -17.74
C LYS A 84 13.83 -1.77 -17.03
N SER A 85 13.31 -1.59 -15.81
CA SER A 85 13.60 -0.40 -14.98
C SER A 85 14.77 -0.60 -14.02
N GLY A 86 15.10 -1.84 -13.67
CA GLY A 86 16.05 -2.16 -12.60
C GLY A 86 15.50 -1.87 -11.19
N MET A 87 14.18 -1.69 -11.06
CA MET A 87 13.48 -1.55 -9.79
C MET A 87 13.02 -2.92 -9.31
N ARG A 88 13.22 -3.26 -8.03
CA ARG A 88 12.63 -4.47 -7.46
C ARG A 88 11.16 -4.22 -7.18
N ILE A 89 10.30 -5.17 -7.56
CA ILE A 89 8.87 -5.06 -7.28
C ILE A 89 8.43 -6.23 -6.40
N VAL A 90 7.85 -5.92 -5.24
CA VAL A 90 7.16 -6.90 -4.40
C VAL A 90 5.67 -6.81 -4.71
N CYS A 91 5.09 -7.90 -5.20
CA CYS A 91 3.64 -7.99 -5.43
C CYS A 91 2.93 -8.65 -4.23
N THR A 92 1.61 -8.54 -4.20
CA THR A 92 0.79 -9.14 -3.14
C THR A 92 -0.25 -10.12 -3.66
N THR A 93 -0.71 -11.00 -2.77
CA THR A 93 -2.01 -11.69 -2.89
C THR A 93 -3.07 -10.88 -2.14
N GLY A 94 -4.34 -11.29 -2.20
CA GLY A 94 -5.41 -10.66 -1.42
C GLY A 94 -6.35 -9.77 -2.22
N PHE A 95 -7.44 -9.38 -1.56
CA PHE A 95 -8.56 -8.68 -2.18
C PHE A 95 -8.78 -7.29 -1.58
N TYR A 96 -9.58 -6.49 -2.27
CA TYR A 96 -10.01 -5.16 -1.85
C TYR A 96 -11.26 -5.23 -0.95
N PHE A 97 -11.91 -4.09 -0.71
CA PHE A 97 -13.01 -3.97 0.25
C PHE A 97 -14.37 -4.10 -0.44
N GLU A 98 -15.43 -4.35 0.33
CA GLU A 98 -16.71 -4.87 -0.20
C GLU A 98 -17.36 -3.95 -1.24
N ALA A 99 -17.33 -2.63 -1.06
CA ALA A 99 -18.04 -1.74 -1.98
C ALA A 99 -17.44 -1.72 -3.40
N HIS A 100 -16.13 -1.97 -3.54
CA HIS A 100 -15.40 -1.82 -4.81
C HIS A 100 -14.60 -3.08 -5.21
N GLY A 101 -14.83 -4.21 -4.57
CA GLY A 101 -14.09 -5.45 -4.77
C GLY A 101 -14.88 -6.67 -4.30
N LEU A 102 -14.18 -7.72 -3.86
CA LEU A 102 -14.80 -8.95 -3.33
C LEU A 102 -15.85 -9.56 -4.29
N PRO A 103 -15.47 -9.95 -5.52
CA PRO A 103 -16.42 -10.41 -6.52
C PRO A 103 -17.27 -11.60 -6.05
N PRO A 104 -18.50 -11.77 -6.58
CA PRO A 104 -19.46 -12.78 -6.10
C PRO A 104 -18.88 -14.19 -5.98
N TYR A 105 -17.99 -14.58 -6.89
CA TYR A 105 -17.31 -15.87 -6.83
C TYR A 105 -16.55 -16.08 -5.51
N TRP A 106 -15.75 -15.10 -5.09
CA TRP A 106 -14.94 -15.15 -3.85
C TRP A 106 -15.76 -14.77 -2.62
N ALA A 107 -16.76 -13.90 -2.76
CA ALA A 107 -17.71 -13.62 -1.69
C ALA A 107 -18.48 -14.88 -1.25
N GLY A 108 -18.74 -15.81 -2.17
CA GLY A 108 -19.36 -17.10 -1.88
C GLY A 108 -18.44 -18.19 -1.32
N ARG A 109 -17.10 -17.97 -1.26
CA ARG A 109 -16.14 -18.96 -0.76
C ARG A 109 -16.00 -18.97 0.74
N SER A 110 -15.59 -20.12 1.29
CA SER A 110 -15.26 -20.24 2.71
C SER A 110 -13.99 -19.47 3.05
N VAL A 111 -13.77 -19.22 4.34
CA VAL A 111 -12.53 -18.64 4.86
C VAL A 111 -11.32 -19.48 4.45
N ASP A 112 -11.45 -20.81 4.52
CA ASP A 112 -10.36 -21.74 4.22
C ASP A 112 -10.02 -21.72 2.72
N ASP A 113 -11.01 -21.69 1.83
CA ASP A 113 -10.78 -21.57 0.38
C ASP A 113 -9.97 -20.30 0.05
N ILE A 114 -10.32 -19.18 0.68
CA ILE A 114 -9.63 -17.89 0.49
C ILE A 114 -8.21 -17.96 1.06
N ALA A 115 -8.02 -18.52 2.26
CA ALA A 115 -6.71 -18.68 2.86
C ALA A 115 -5.80 -19.59 2.02
N GLN A 116 -6.35 -20.69 1.47
CA GLN A 116 -5.61 -21.60 0.60
C GLN A 116 -5.18 -20.93 -0.71
N LEU A 117 -6.00 -20.04 -1.28
CA LEU A 117 -5.56 -19.22 -2.41
C LEU A 117 -4.32 -18.39 -2.04
N TYR A 118 -4.38 -17.65 -0.92
CA TYR A 118 -3.28 -16.80 -0.50
C TYR A 118 -2.00 -17.60 -0.25
N ILE A 119 -2.10 -18.70 0.51
CA ILE A 119 -0.98 -19.61 0.80
C ILE A 119 -0.37 -20.14 -0.50
N ARG A 120 -1.22 -20.57 -1.44
CA ARG A 120 -0.78 -21.05 -2.75
C ARG A 120 0.00 -19.98 -3.51
N GLU A 121 -0.49 -18.74 -3.57
CA GLU A 121 0.20 -17.67 -4.30
C GLU A 121 1.54 -17.27 -3.66
N ILE A 122 1.66 -17.42 -2.35
CA ILE A 122 2.89 -17.12 -1.61
C ILE A 122 3.92 -18.25 -1.73
N GLN A 123 3.50 -19.51 -1.66
CA GLN A 123 4.41 -20.67 -1.60
C GLN A 123 4.69 -21.30 -2.97
N HIS A 124 3.74 -21.25 -3.90
CA HIS A 124 3.82 -21.95 -5.19
C HIS A 124 3.77 -21.00 -6.39
N GLY A 125 3.17 -19.83 -6.24
CA GLY A 125 3.13 -18.77 -7.24
C GLY A 125 1.73 -18.44 -7.75
N ILE A 126 1.61 -17.29 -8.39
CA ILE A 126 0.37 -16.70 -8.89
C ILE A 126 0.03 -17.30 -10.26
N GLY A 127 -1.13 -17.95 -10.38
CA GLY A 127 -1.49 -18.71 -11.58
C GLY A 127 -0.46 -19.79 -11.90
N ASP A 128 0.04 -19.76 -13.14
CA ASP A 128 1.09 -20.63 -13.69
C ASP A 128 2.44 -19.91 -13.87
N THR A 129 2.56 -18.66 -13.41
CA THR A 129 3.72 -17.80 -13.66
C THR A 129 4.97 -18.18 -12.86
N GLY A 130 4.81 -18.94 -11.78
CA GLY A 130 5.87 -19.21 -10.80
C GLY A 130 6.25 -18.01 -9.92
N ILE A 131 5.72 -16.81 -10.19
CA ILE A 131 5.96 -15.59 -9.42
C ILE A 131 5.18 -15.67 -8.10
N ARG A 132 5.86 -15.45 -6.98
CA ARG A 132 5.29 -15.58 -5.63
C ARG A 132 4.98 -14.21 -5.02
N ALA A 133 3.85 -14.12 -4.33
CA ALA A 133 3.50 -12.93 -3.55
C ALA A 133 4.46 -12.76 -2.35
N GLY A 134 4.85 -11.52 -2.06
CA GLY A 134 5.72 -11.18 -0.92
C GLY A 134 4.98 -10.62 0.30
N ALA A 135 3.70 -10.29 0.16
CA ALA A 135 2.81 -9.87 1.25
C ALA A 135 1.34 -10.17 0.90
N ILE A 136 0.46 -10.02 1.89
CA ILE A 136 -1.00 -10.16 1.74
C ILE A 136 -1.65 -8.78 1.81
N LYS A 137 -2.46 -8.42 0.81
CA LYS A 137 -3.33 -7.25 0.83
C LYS A 137 -4.68 -7.61 1.44
N CYS A 138 -5.19 -6.74 2.31
CA CYS A 138 -6.57 -6.77 2.77
C CYS A 138 -7.13 -5.36 2.76
N ALA A 139 -8.45 -5.22 2.81
CA ALA A 139 -9.07 -3.91 2.82
C ALA A 139 -10.39 -3.94 3.57
N THR A 140 -10.72 -2.82 4.22
CA THR A 140 -12.04 -2.60 4.82
C THR A 140 -12.59 -1.25 4.41
N GLY A 141 -13.91 -1.19 4.27
CA GLY A 141 -14.66 0.01 3.95
C GLY A 141 -14.96 0.88 5.16
N GLU A 142 -15.77 1.91 4.89
CA GLU A 142 -16.45 2.75 5.88
C GLU A 142 -17.95 2.71 5.55
N PRO A 143 -18.86 3.03 6.48
CA PRO A 143 -18.63 3.43 7.88
C PRO A 143 -18.56 2.25 8.86
N VAL A 144 -18.42 1.03 8.36
CA VAL A 144 -18.34 -0.19 9.17
C VAL A 144 -17.43 -1.20 8.49
N VAL A 145 -16.65 -1.94 9.29
CA VAL A 145 -15.98 -3.15 8.81
C VAL A 145 -17.02 -4.27 8.74
N THR A 146 -17.41 -4.66 7.53
CA THR A 146 -18.54 -5.57 7.33
C THR A 146 -18.20 -7.02 7.68
N GLU A 147 -19.21 -7.88 7.87
CA GLU A 147 -18.97 -9.31 8.09
C GLU A 147 -18.26 -9.97 6.90
N LEU A 148 -18.53 -9.50 5.67
CA LEU A 148 -17.83 -9.99 4.50
C LEU A 148 -16.35 -9.61 4.56
N GLU A 149 -16.03 -8.37 4.89
CA GLU A 149 -14.63 -7.93 5.03
C GLU A 149 -13.91 -8.69 6.15
N LYS A 150 -14.55 -8.87 7.32
CA LYS A 150 -14.02 -9.68 8.43
C LYS A 150 -13.69 -11.11 8.00
N LYS A 151 -14.49 -11.71 7.12
CA LYS A 151 -14.22 -13.04 6.54
C LYS A 151 -12.89 -13.06 5.77
N PHE A 152 -12.60 -12.04 4.97
CA PHE A 152 -11.35 -11.95 4.20
C PHE A 152 -10.14 -11.61 5.10
N LEU A 153 -10.31 -10.77 6.12
CA LEU A 153 -9.26 -10.51 7.11
C LEU A 153 -8.92 -11.77 7.94
N LYS A 154 -9.92 -12.60 8.26
CA LYS A 154 -9.70 -13.90 8.91
C LYS A 154 -8.89 -14.84 8.01
N ALA A 155 -9.23 -14.92 6.72
CA ALA A 155 -8.49 -15.74 5.76
C ALA A 155 -7.03 -15.27 5.63
N ALA A 156 -6.80 -13.96 5.61
CA ALA A 156 -5.46 -13.38 5.62
C ALA A 156 -4.69 -13.69 6.89
N SER A 157 -5.36 -13.71 8.05
CA SER A 157 -4.74 -14.10 9.33
C SER A 157 -4.22 -15.54 9.31
N ILE A 158 -5.00 -16.46 8.73
CA ILE A 158 -4.58 -17.87 8.56
C ILE A 158 -3.37 -17.94 7.64
N ALA A 159 -3.42 -17.29 6.47
CA ALA A 159 -2.32 -17.31 5.51
C ALA A 159 -1.05 -16.64 6.04
N GLN A 160 -1.17 -15.54 6.79
CA GLN A 160 -0.05 -14.83 7.43
C GLN A 160 0.69 -15.76 8.41
N LYS A 161 -0.06 -16.49 9.26
CA LYS A 161 0.53 -17.41 10.24
C LYS A 161 1.19 -18.62 9.59
N GLU A 162 0.60 -19.14 8.53
CA GLU A 162 1.15 -20.29 7.79
C GLU A 162 2.42 -19.92 7.02
N THR A 163 2.45 -18.75 6.39
CA THR A 163 3.51 -18.39 5.43
C THR A 163 4.57 -17.46 5.99
N GLY A 164 4.25 -16.72 7.06
CA GLY A 164 5.16 -15.74 7.62
C GLY A 164 5.45 -14.56 6.69
N VAL A 165 4.61 -14.24 5.71
CA VAL A 165 4.64 -12.93 5.00
C VAL A 165 3.85 -11.89 5.79
N PRO A 166 4.10 -10.58 5.61
CA PRO A 166 3.35 -9.56 6.32
C PRO A 166 2.00 -9.23 5.65
N ILE A 167 1.12 -8.54 6.38
CA ILE A 167 -0.17 -8.03 5.89
C ILE A 167 -0.07 -6.52 5.67
N ILE A 168 -0.46 -6.06 4.49
CA ILE A 168 -0.64 -4.64 4.15
C ILE A 168 -2.14 -4.40 4.00
N THR A 169 -2.74 -3.53 4.81
CA THR A 169 -4.17 -3.25 4.69
C THR A 169 -4.48 -2.00 3.87
N HIS A 170 -5.75 -1.82 3.57
CA HIS A 170 -6.38 -0.56 3.19
C HIS A 170 -7.45 -0.27 4.23
N THR A 171 -7.46 0.96 4.74
CA THR A 171 -8.62 1.53 5.45
C THR A 171 -9.25 2.60 4.58
N GLN A 172 -10.55 2.51 4.31
CA GLN A 172 -11.25 3.57 3.62
C GLN A 172 -11.23 4.84 4.48
N ASN A 173 -10.68 5.95 3.95
CA ASN A 173 -10.54 7.24 4.63
C ASN A 173 -9.87 7.21 6.02
N GLY A 174 -9.06 6.20 6.33
CA GLY A 174 -8.48 6.06 7.67
C GLY A 174 -9.52 5.68 8.73
N PHE A 175 -10.55 4.93 8.35
CA PHE A 175 -11.56 4.36 9.23
C PHE A 175 -11.29 2.87 9.51
N GLY A 176 -11.55 2.40 10.73
CA GLY A 176 -11.55 0.96 11.04
C GLY A 176 -10.19 0.35 11.38
N GLY A 177 -9.10 1.13 11.45
CA GLY A 177 -7.75 0.62 11.72
C GLY A 177 -7.60 -0.17 13.03
N PRO A 178 -8.03 0.37 14.19
CA PRO A 178 -8.06 -0.36 15.45
C PRO A 178 -8.90 -1.65 15.39
N GLU A 179 -10.00 -1.65 14.64
CA GLU A 179 -10.86 -2.81 14.44
C GLU A 179 -10.16 -3.90 13.60
N GLN A 180 -9.47 -3.53 12.52
CA GLN A 180 -8.62 -4.45 11.77
C GLN A 180 -7.56 -5.09 12.69
N GLN A 181 -6.87 -4.26 13.48
CA GLN A 181 -5.83 -4.70 14.42
C GLN A 181 -6.39 -5.67 15.49
N ALA A 182 -7.53 -5.35 16.08
CA ALA A 182 -8.16 -6.20 17.09
C ALA A 182 -8.55 -7.57 16.50
N LEU A 183 -9.08 -7.58 15.27
CA LEU A 183 -9.44 -8.82 14.58
C LEU A 183 -8.20 -9.66 14.26
N PHE A 184 -7.12 -9.05 13.77
CA PHE A 184 -5.86 -9.77 13.55
C PHE A 184 -5.33 -10.39 14.85
N ALA A 185 -5.40 -9.66 15.97
CA ALA A 185 -5.01 -10.15 17.27
C ALA A 185 -5.88 -11.33 17.75
N GLU A 186 -7.20 -11.29 17.52
CA GLU A 186 -8.14 -12.39 17.82
C GLU A 186 -7.73 -13.70 17.13
N TYR A 187 -7.24 -13.61 15.89
CA TYR A 187 -6.74 -14.78 15.13
C TYR A 187 -5.26 -15.10 15.38
N GLY A 188 -4.61 -14.36 16.29
CA GLY A 188 -3.25 -14.60 16.74
C GLY A 188 -2.16 -14.12 15.77
N VAL A 189 -2.45 -13.13 14.94
CA VAL A 189 -1.44 -12.43 14.14
C VAL A 189 -0.73 -11.41 15.03
N PRO A 190 0.60 -11.45 15.17
CA PRO A 190 1.32 -10.44 15.93
C PRO A 190 1.18 -9.06 15.28
N ALA A 191 0.90 -8.01 16.05
CA ALA A 191 0.60 -6.67 15.51
C ALA A 191 1.73 -6.12 14.61
N HIS A 192 3.00 -6.37 14.94
CA HIS A 192 4.16 -5.99 14.13
C HIS A 192 4.25 -6.70 12.76
N ARG A 193 3.28 -7.55 12.42
CA ARG A 193 3.14 -8.19 11.10
C ARG A 193 2.09 -7.51 10.22
N CYS A 194 1.42 -6.49 10.74
CA CYS A 194 0.34 -5.76 10.08
C CYS A 194 0.73 -4.29 9.86
N LEU A 195 0.57 -3.83 8.63
CA LEU A 195 0.56 -2.41 8.28
C LEU A 195 -0.90 -1.97 8.12
N ILE A 196 -1.36 -1.06 8.98
CA ILE A 196 -2.65 -0.38 8.83
C ILE A 196 -2.52 0.76 7.82
N GLY A 197 -2.78 0.44 6.55
CA GLY A 197 -2.59 1.34 5.42
C GLY A 197 -3.58 2.50 5.40
N HIS A 198 -3.25 3.60 4.74
CA HIS A 198 -4.07 4.82 4.62
C HIS A 198 -4.47 5.49 5.92
N SER A 199 -3.81 5.17 7.03
CA SER A 199 -4.07 5.81 8.32
C SER A 199 -3.85 7.32 8.28
N CYS A 200 -2.98 7.81 7.39
CA CYS A 200 -2.79 9.24 7.13
C CYS A 200 -3.94 9.95 6.38
N CYS A 201 -5.01 9.23 6.03
CA CYS A 201 -6.28 9.83 5.60
C CYS A 201 -7.19 10.20 6.79
N ASN A 202 -6.87 9.75 8.01
CA ASN A 202 -7.50 10.24 9.22
C ASN A 202 -6.71 11.45 9.76
N PRO A 203 -7.33 12.63 9.95
CA PRO A 203 -6.63 13.82 10.43
C PRO A 203 -6.39 13.81 11.96
N HIS A 204 -6.96 12.85 12.69
CA HIS A 204 -6.96 12.85 14.14
C HIS A 204 -5.83 12.01 14.73
N HIS A 205 -5.02 12.63 15.58
CA HIS A 205 -3.88 11.94 16.21
C HIS A 205 -4.30 10.79 17.14
N HIS A 206 -5.48 10.87 17.79
CA HIS A 206 -5.95 9.79 18.67
C HIS A 206 -6.11 8.45 17.91
N TYR A 207 -6.64 8.50 16.69
CA TYR A 207 -6.77 7.32 15.85
C TYR A 207 -5.40 6.70 15.52
N HIS A 208 -4.40 7.55 15.24
CA HIS A 208 -3.03 7.08 15.01
C HIS A 208 -2.42 6.45 16.26
N ARG A 209 -2.73 6.99 17.45
CA ARG A 209 -2.31 6.44 18.75
C ARG A 209 -2.86 5.05 18.97
N GLU A 210 -4.16 4.83 18.76
CA GLU A 210 -4.80 3.53 18.96
C GLU A 210 -4.15 2.41 18.12
N ILE A 211 -3.65 2.75 16.93
CA ILE A 211 -2.92 1.82 16.08
C ILE A 211 -1.51 1.56 16.62
N VAL A 212 -0.72 2.61 16.87
CA VAL A 212 0.68 2.40 17.27
C VAL A 212 0.79 1.83 18.69
N ASP A 213 -0.13 2.18 19.59
CA ASP A 213 -0.19 1.65 20.96
C ASP A 213 -0.61 0.17 20.99
N GLY A 214 -1.37 -0.29 19.99
CA GLY A 214 -1.65 -1.72 19.81
C GLY A 214 -0.57 -2.48 19.03
N GLY A 215 0.51 -1.81 18.62
CA GLY A 215 1.73 -2.43 18.11
C GLY A 215 1.75 -2.73 16.61
N SER A 216 0.80 -2.21 15.82
CA SER A 216 0.86 -2.34 14.36
C SER A 216 1.75 -1.29 13.72
N TYR A 217 2.23 -1.56 12.51
CA TYR A 217 2.75 -0.50 11.66
C TYR A 217 1.60 0.39 11.18
N ILE A 218 1.89 1.68 10.99
CA ILE A 218 0.92 2.68 10.56
C ILE A 218 1.35 3.31 9.22
N GLY A 219 0.41 3.33 8.27
CA GLY A 219 0.64 3.80 6.91
C GLY A 219 0.48 5.32 6.78
N PHE A 220 1.59 6.00 6.50
CA PHE A 220 1.62 7.35 5.93
C PHE A 220 1.91 7.23 4.44
N ASP A 221 0.98 6.56 3.76
CA ASP A 221 1.18 6.00 2.43
C ASP A 221 0.39 6.71 1.32
N ARG A 222 -0.29 7.82 1.62
CA ARG A 222 -1.00 8.68 0.66
C ARG A 222 -0.42 10.09 0.62
N ILE A 223 0.89 10.21 0.78
CA ILE A 223 1.61 11.50 0.75
C ILE A 223 1.39 12.16 -0.62
N GLY A 224 1.03 13.44 -0.61
CA GLY A 224 0.67 14.16 -1.82
C GLY A 224 -0.73 13.82 -2.33
N ASN A 225 -1.61 13.21 -1.52
CA ASN A 225 -3.04 13.09 -1.80
C ASN A 225 -3.88 14.05 -0.97
N VAL A 226 -3.92 15.31 -1.42
CA VAL A 226 -4.58 16.43 -0.72
C VAL A 226 -6.11 16.42 -0.83
N ARG A 227 -6.71 15.48 -1.58
CA ARG A 227 -8.17 15.36 -1.72
C ARG A 227 -8.86 14.86 -0.45
N VAL A 228 -8.12 14.18 0.43
CA VAL A 228 -8.65 13.59 1.67
C VAL A 228 -8.13 14.35 2.90
N VAL A 229 -6.82 14.44 3.03
CA VAL A 229 -6.13 15.19 4.10
C VAL A 229 -4.93 15.90 3.49
N SER A 230 -4.72 17.17 3.86
CA SER A 230 -3.59 17.97 3.36
C SER A 230 -2.26 17.44 3.88
N ASP A 231 -1.17 17.70 3.15
CA ASP A 231 0.16 17.23 3.57
C ASP A 231 0.68 17.98 4.81
N GLU A 232 0.19 19.19 5.10
CA GLU A 232 0.50 19.90 6.34
C GLU A 232 -0.03 19.12 7.56
N ILE A 233 -1.30 18.72 7.51
CA ILE A 233 -1.90 17.92 8.58
C ILE A 233 -1.21 16.55 8.65
N ARG A 234 -1.02 15.89 7.51
CA ARG A 234 -0.33 14.59 7.43
C ARG A 234 1.07 14.66 8.05
N GLY A 235 1.85 15.66 7.69
CA GLY A 235 3.19 15.90 8.21
C GLY A 235 3.18 16.19 9.71
N GLU A 236 2.26 17.04 10.19
CA GLU A 236 2.12 17.35 11.62
C GLU A 236 1.84 16.08 12.44
N ARG A 237 0.90 15.23 11.99
CA ARG A 237 0.55 13.97 12.69
C ARG A 237 1.70 12.96 12.67
N MET A 238 2.42 12.85 11.56
CA MET A 238 3.62 12.02 11.46
C MET A 238 4.69 12.50 12.44
N MET A 239 4.98 13.81 12.48
CA MET A 239 5.96 14.39 13.40
C MET A 239 5.56 14.24 14.87
N GLN A 240 4.26 14.27 15.20
CA GLN A 240 3.77 13.97 16.55
C GLN A 240 4.08 12.53 16.97
N LEU A 241 3.85 11.54 16.09
CA LEU A 241 4.21 10.14 16.37
C LEU A 241 5.72 9.96 16.52
N ILE A 242 6.51 10.61 15.67
CA ILE A 242 7.98 10.57 15.73
C ILE A 242 8.48 11.13 17.07
N LYS A 243 8.00 12.31 17.49
CA LYS A 243 8.36 12.92 18.78
C LYS A 243 7.94 12.06 19.97
N ALA A 244 6.80 11.38 19.85
CA ALA A 244 6.32 10.42 20.85
C ALA A 244 7.11 9.08 20.84
N GLY A 245 8.08 8.90 19.95
CA GLY A 245 8.97 7.74 19.93
C GLY A 245 8.54 6.59 19.03
N PHE A 246 7.53 6.79 18.18
CA PHE A 246 6.91 5.74 17.35
C PHE A 246 7.46 5.67 15.92
N ILE A 247 8.63 6.27 15.65
CA ILE A 247 9.21 6.28 14.30
C ILE A 247 9.42 4.87 13.74
N ALA A 248 9.72 3.89 14.59
CA ALA A 248 9.92 2.50 14.24
C ALA A 248 8.68 1.78 13.66
N GLN A 249 7.48 2.37 13.82
CA GLN A 249 6.21 1.85 13.33
C GLN A 249 5.68 2.57 12.09
N LEU A 250 6.37 3.60 11.61
CA LEU A 250 5.94 4.38 10.45
C LEU A 250 6.44 3.74 9.16
N LEU A 251 5.52 3.42 8.25
CA LEU A 251 5.85 3.07 6.87
C LEU A 251 5.23 4.14 5.95
N ILE A 252 6.05 4.66 5.03
CA ILE A 252 5.69 5.83 4.22
C ILE A 252 5.70 5.51 2.72
N SER A 253 4.77 6.11 1.99
CA SER A 253 4.63 5.98 0.54
C SER A 253 3.64 7.04 0.02
N GLN A 254 3.27 6.95 -1.26
CA GLN A 254 2.40 7.92 -1.93
C GLN A 254 1.12 7.31 -2.51
N ASP A 255 1.02 5.98 -2.65
CA ASP A 255 -0.14 5.27 -3.21
C ASP A 255 -0.50 5.82 -4.61
N ARG A 256 0.53 6.03 -5.44
CA ARG A 256 0.35 6.54 -6.81
C ARG A 256 0.24 5.39 -7.80
N PHE A 257 -0.59 5.57 -8.82
CA PHE A 257 -0.70 4.68 -9.97
C PHE A 257 -0.27 5.33 -11.29
N VAL A 258 0.35 4.55 -12.18
CA VAL A 258 0.85 5.03 -13.48
C VAL A 258 -0.30 5.29 -14.42
N ALA A 259 -1.28 4.40 -14.37
CA ALA A 259 -2.53 4.46 -15.10
C ALA A 259 -3.66 3.85 -14.27
N GLN A 260 -4.87 4.32 -14.54
CA GLN A 260 -6.09 3.63 -14.19
C GLN A 260 -6.58 2.92 -15.45
N LEU A 261 -6.89 1.64 -15.36
CA LEU A 261 -7.53 0.88 -16.42
C LEU A 261 -9.04 1.13 -16.34
N GLY A 262 -9.68 1.24 -17.50
CA GLY A 262 -11.05 1.73 -17.54
C GLY A 262 -11.15 3.25 -17.47
N ASN A 263 -12.38 3.72 -17.47
CA ASN A 263 -12.66 5.10 -17.12
C ASN A 263 -12.47 5.31 -15.62
N SER A 264 -11.96 6.49 -15.26
CA SER A 264 -11.81 6.89 -13.87
C SER A 264 -13.12 6.79 -13.11
N PHE A 265 -13.02 6.66 -11.78
CA PHE A 265 -14.17 6.64 -10.88
C PHE A 265 -15.20 7.70 -11.30
N PRO A 266 -16.50 7.39 -11.34
CA PRO A 266 -17.48 8.44 -11.56
C PRO A 266 -17.37 9.46 -10.41
N LEU A 267 -16.71 10.57 -10.67
CA LEU A 267 -16.64 11.76 -9.81
C LEU A 267 -18.02 12.46 -9.67
N TRP A 268 -19.11 11.82 -10.09
CA TRP A 268 -20.45 12.39 -10.25
C TRP A 268 -21.07 12.74 -8.89
N ASN A 269 -20.53 12.17 -7.81
CA ASN A 269 -20.89 12.46 -6.43
C ASN A 269 -19.97 13.49 -5.76
N LEU A 270 -18.91 13.96 -6.43
CA LEU A 270 -18.11 15.06 -5.88
C LEU A 270 -18.85 16.38 -6.13
N PRO A 271 -18.83 17.31 -5.16
CA PRO A 271 -19.34 18.66 -5.38
C PRO A 271 -18.70 19.29 -6.62
N ALA A 272 -19.49 20.02 -7.42
CA ALA A 272 -19.01 20.64 -8.66
C ALA A 272 -17.77 21.54 -8.45
N GLU A 273 -17.64 22.16 -7.29
CA GLU A 273 -16.45 22.96 -6.94
C GLU A 273 -15.20 22.12 -6.67
N THR A 274 -15.35 20.89 -6.18
CA THR A 274 -14.25 19.94 -6.05
C THR A 274 -13.78 19.48 -7.42
N LEU A 275 -14.73 19.21 -8.34
CA LEU A 275 -14.42 18.85 -9.74
C LEU A 275 -13.62 19.95 -10.43
N LYS A 276 -14.08 21.20 -10.38
CA LYS A 276 -13.37 22.35 -11.00
C LYS A 276 -11.95 22.54 -10.46
N LYS A 277 -11.76 22.37 -9.14
CA LYS A 277 -10.42 22.48 -8.53
C LYS A 277 -9.50 21.36 -9.00
N MET A 278 -10.02 20.13 -9.11
CA MET A 278 -9.26 19.00 -9.64
C MET A 278 -8.89 19.22 -11.11
N GLU A 279 -9.83 19.64 -11.96
CA GLU A 279 -9.59 19.96 -13.37
C GLU A 279 -8.54 21.08 -13.53
N ALA A 280 -8.61 22.12 -12.71
CA ALA A 280 -7.63 23.20 -12.72
C ALA A 280 -6.22 22.71 -12.34
N ALA A 281 -6.13 21.90 -11.29
CA ALA A 281 -4.87 21.33 -10.81
C ALA A 281 -4.26 20.30 -11.80
N GLU A 282 -5.11 19.58 -12.53
CA GLU A 282 -4.65 18.72 -13.63
C GLU A 282 -4.14 19.55 -14.81
N LYS A 283 -4.82 20.66 -15.13
CA LYS A 283 -4.47 21.53 -16.25
C LYS A 283 -3.17 22.31 -16.02
N ASP A 284 -2.90 22.73 -14.79
CA ASP A 284 -1.66 23.42 -14.43
C ASP A 284 -0.51 22.48 -14.04
N GLY A 285 -0.77 21.17 -13.99
CA GLY A 285 0.21 20.14 -13.69
C GLY A 285 0.56 20.01 -12.21
N SER A 286 -0.13 20.71 -11.32
CA SER A 286 0.03 20.57 -9.87
C SER A 286 -0.57 19.27 -9.32
N TRP A 287 -1.42 18.60 -10.10
CA TRP A 287 -2.05 17.33 -9.73
C TRP A 287 -2.14 16.32 -10.90
N PRO A 288 -1.95 15.01 -10.66
CA PRO A 288 -1.35 14.44 -9.45
C PRO A 288 0.14 14.80 -9.36
N PRO A 289 0.71 15.01 -8.15
CA PRO A 289 2.13 15.27 -8.03
C PRO A 289 2.98 14.13 -8.62
N ALA A 290 4.23 14.46 -8.95
CA ALA A 290 5.18 13.51 -9.53
C ALA A 290 5.42 12.29 -8.62
N TYR A 291 5.88 11.19 -9.21
CA TYR A 291 6.27 9.99 -8.46
C TYR A 291 7.41 10.27 -7.46
N THR A 292 8.18 11.31 -7.70
CA THR A 292 9.30 11.73 -6.88
C THR A 292 8.91 12.70 -5.76
N TYR A 293 7.61 13.06 -5.63
CA TYR A 293 7.12 14.10 -4.72
C TYR A 293 7.51 13.88 -3.25
N LEU A 294 7.54 12.62 -2.80
CA LEU A 294 8.04 12.27 -1.47
C LEU A 294 9.44 12.87 -1.22
N PHE A 295 10.33 12.77 -2.21
CA PHE A 295 11.73 13.18 -2.10
C PHE A 295 11.96 14.65 -2.46
N THR A 296 11.19 15.21 -3.38
CA THR A 296 11.35 16.58 -3.85
C THR A 296 10.70 17.62 -2.95
N ASP A 297 9.62 17.25 -2.25
CA ASP A 297 8.76 18.22 -1.56
C ASP A 297 8.48 17.82 -0.10
N PHE A 298 7.95 16.62 0.12
CA PHE A 298 7.44 16.23 1.45
C PHE A 298 8.58 16.04 2.47
N LEU A 299 9.58 15.21 2.16
CA LEU A 299 10.73 15.00 3.05
C LEU A 299 11.52 16.30 3.30
N PRO A 300 11.86 17.13 2.28
CA PRO A 300 12.46 18.44 2.52
C PRO A 300 11.63 19.36 3.43
N THR A 301 10.30 19.30 3.33
CA THR A 301 9.41 20.05 4.22
C THR A 301 9.48 19.54 5.66
N LEU A 302 9.49 18.23 5.88
CA LEU A 302 9.65 17.66 7.22
C LEU A 302 11.05 17.89 7.80
N LYS A 303 12.10 17.97 6.97
CA LYS A 303 13.45 18.36 7.43
C LYS A 303 13.45 19.75 8.06
N LYS A 304 12.68 20.70 7.51
CA LYS A 304 12.48 22.03 8.14
C LYS A 304 11.76 21.96 9.48
N GLN A 305 11.05 20.86 9.77
CA GLN A 305 10.35 20.61 11.03
C GLN A 305 11.16 19.72 12.00
N GLY A 306 12.41 19.39 11.66
CA GLY A 306 13.32 18.62 12.52
C GLY A 306 13.44 17.13 12.17
N LEU A 307 12.95 16.68 11.02
CA LEU A 307 13.26 15.34 10.51
C LEU A 307 14.74 15.27 10.08
N THR A 308 15.47 14.26 10.54
CA THR A 308 16.89 14.05 10.23
C THR A 308 17.08 13.05 9.10
N ASP A 309 18.27 12.99 8.51
CA ASP A 309 18.57 11.98 7.49
C ASP A 309 18.56 10.55 8.07
N ALA A 310 18.92 10.37 9.34
CA ALA A 310 18.79 9.10 10.04
C ALA A 310 17.32 8.65 10.19
N ASP A 311 16.40 9.60 10.39
CA ASP A 311 14.96 9.30 10.39
C ASP A 311 14.48 8.85 9.02
N ILE A 312 14.96 9.48 7.96
CA ILE A 312 14.61 9.11 6.60
C ILE A 312 15.08 7.68 6.31
N THR A 313 16.31 7.33 6.70
CA THR A 313 16.81 5.95 6.64
C THR A 313 15.95 5.00 7.47
N GLN A 314 15.56 5.39 8.68
CA GLN A 314 14.67 4.56 9.51
C GLN A 314 13.33 4.29 8.80
N LEU A 315 12.72 5.33 8.21
CA LEU A 315 11.40 5.27 7.58
C LEU A 315 11.40 4.47 6.27
N LEU A 316 12.46 4.57 5.47
CA LEU A 316 12.50 4.02 4.11
C LEU A 316 13.35 2.76 3.96
N GLU A 317 14.20 2.42 4.93
CA GLU A 317 15.09 1.26 4.84
C GLU A 317 14.88 0.31 6.01
N GLU A 318 15.08 0.79 7.24
CA GLU A 318 15.04 -0.07 8.43
C GLU A 318 13.63 -0.56 8.74
N ASN A 319 12.61 0.30 8.66
CA ASN A 319 11.23 -0.09 8.94
C ASN A 319 10.69 -1.09 7.90
N PRO A 320 10.83 -0.86 6.57
CA PRO A 320 10.42 -1.86 5.57
C PRO A 320 11.16 -3.19 5.73
N LYS A 321 12.47 -3.16 5.96
CA LYS A 321 13.26 -4.38 6.21
C LYS A 321 12.74 -5.14 7.42
N ARG A 322 12.51 -4.45 8.55
CA ARG A 322 11.94 -5.05 9.78
C ARG A 322 10.54 -5.64 9.53
N PHE A 323 9.70 -4.93 8.80
CA PHE A 323 8.34 -5.35 8.46
C PHE A 323 8.33 -6.66 7.67
N PHE A 324 9.16 -6.76 6.61
CA PHE A 324 9.25 -7.98 5.82
C PHE A 324 9.95 -9.13 6.56
N THR A 325 10.92 -8.84 7.43
CA THR A 325 11.61 -9.87 8.22
C THR A 325 10.81 -10.36 9.44
N GLY A 326 9.81 -9.60 9.88
CA GLY A 326 9.03 -9.94 11.08
C GLY A 326 9.80 -9.82 12.37
N GLU A 327 10.85 -9.01 12.36
CA GLU A 327 11.54 -8.62 13.56
C GLU A 327 10.61 -7.81 14.47
N PRO A 328 10.56 -8.10 15.78
CA PRO A 328 9.74 -7.34 16.73
C PRO A 328 10.07 -5.85 16.73
N LEU A 329 9.05 -5.03 16.99
CA LEU A 329 9.24 -3.59 17.14
C LEU A 329 10.07 -3.27 18.39
N PRO A 330 11.01 -2.31 18.32
CA PRO A 330 11.68 -1.79 19.49
C PRO A 330 10.68 -1.02 20.37
N ALA A 331 11.02 -0.86 21.65
CA ALA A 331 10.25 0.00 22.54
C ALA A 331 10.24 1.45 22.01
N PRO A 332 9.12 2.19 22.17
CA PRO A 332 9.08 3.59 21.80
C PRO A 332 10.18 4.41 22.49
N SER A 333 10.84 5.29 21.72
CA SER A 333 11.93 6.14 22.22
C SER A 333 11.61 7.61 21.94
N PRO A 334 10.90 8.31 22.85
CA PRO A 334 10.53 9.72 22.67
C PRO A 334 11.75 10.65 22.53
N ARG A 335 11.59 11.75 21.81
CA ARG A 335 12.66 12.75 21.60
C ARG A 335 12.16 14.18 21.54
#